data_AF-A0A8T0DKU9-F1
#
_entry.id   AF-A0A8T0DKU9-F1
#
_cell.length_a   1.000
_cell.length_b   1.000
_cell.length_c   1.000
_cell.angle_alpha   90.00
_cell.angle_beta   90.00
_cell.angle_gamma   90.00
#
_symmetry.space_group_name_H-M   'P 1'
#
loop_
_entity.id
_entity.type
_entity.pdbx_description
1 polymer ?
#
loop_
_entity_poly.entity_id
_entity_poly.type
_entity_poly.pdbx_seq_one_letter_code
_entity_poly.pdbx_strand_id
1 'polypeptide(L)'
;MLKPVHPLQLYAYLLRKTRELPPHVQNYYRHHIRQFNSHLDEEDPKRISEIMNKAVDDMEWLIRKMTFQPEGQFTPYSGRGQIHHWL
;
A
#
# COMPACT_ATOMS: atom_id res chain seq x y z
N MET A 1 2.97 -1.07 15.83
CA MET A 1 2.21 -2.23 15.32
C MET A 1 3.23 -3.21 14.73
N LEU A 2 3.11 -4.50 15.02
CA LEU A 2 4.05 -5.50 14.48
C LEU A 2 3.92 -5.58 12.95
N LYS A 3 5.05 -5.71 12.23
CA LYS A 3 5.05 -5.93 10.78
C LYS A 3 4.30 -7.23 10.47
N PRO A 4 3.43 -7.26 9.43
CA PRO A 4 2.70 -8.47 9.08
C PRO A 4 3.67 -9.56 8.61
N VAL A 5 3.47 -10.78 9.10
CA VAL A 5 4.32 -11.96 8.77
C VAL A 5 3.58 -13.00 7.91
N HIS A 6 2.30 -12.77 7.62
CA HIS A 6 1.49 -13.59 6.72
C HIS A 6 0.65 -12.72 5.76
N PRO A 7 0.38 -13.14 4.50
CA PRO A 7 -0.41 -12.37 3.54
C PRO A 7 -1.77 -11.87 4.06
N LEU A 8 -2.50 -12.70 4.81
CA LEU A 8 -3.76 -12.29 5.46
C LEU A 8 -3.57 -11.16 6.48
N GLN A 9 -2.47 -11.18 7.25
CA GLN A 9 -2.15 -10.12 8.19
C GLN A 9 -1.78 -8.84 7.45
N LEU A 10 -1.07 -8.95 6.32
CA LEU A 10 -0.77 -7.82 5.45
C LEU A 10 -2.05 -7.20 4.89
N TYR A 11 -2.96 -8.00 4.35
CA TYR A 11 -4.24 -7.51 3.83
C TYR A 11 -5.01 -6.71 4.89
N ALA A 12 -5.15 -7.27 6.11
CA ALA A 12 -5.78 -6.58 7.22
C ALA A 12 -5.01 -5.31 7.66
N TYR A 13 -3.68 -5.36 7.64
CA TYR A 13 -2.81 -4.21 7.93
C TYR A 13 -3.05 -3.06 6.94
N LEU A 14 -2.98 -3.34 5.64
CA LEU A 14 -3.16 -2.35 4.58
C LEU A 14 -4.57 -1.72 4.65
N LEU A 15 -5.61 -2.53 4.85
CA LEU A 15 -6.97 -2.00 4.99
C LEU A 15 -7.15 -1.09 6.22
N ARG A 16 -6.47 -1.37 7.33
CA ARG A 16 -6.47 -0.45 8.48
C ARG A 16 -5.73 0.83 8.16
N LYS A 17 -4.57 0.72 7.52
CA LYS A 17 -3.75 1.86 7.09
C LYS A 17 -4.47 2.79 6.11
N THR A 18 -5.34 2.28 5.23
CA THR A 18 -6.17 3.15 4.38
C THR A 18 -7.08 4.11 5.14
N ARG A 19 -7.41 3.83 6.40
CA ARG A 19 -8.21 4.74 7.25
C ARG A 19 -7.43 5.96 7.73
N GLU A 20 -6.10 5.91 7.67
CA GLU A 20 -5.21 7.04 8.00
C GLU A 20 -5.06 8.01 6.81
N LEU A 21 -5.51 7.62 5.61
CA LEU A 21 -5.48 8.46 4.42
C LEU A 21 -6.67 9.44 4.38
N PRO A 22 -6.56 10.56 3.63
CA PRO A 22 -7.69 11.46 3.39
C PRO A 22 -8.93 10.72 2.82
N PRO A 23 -10.17 11.03 3.25
CA PRO A 23 -11.37 10.28 2.88
C PRO A 23 -11.57 10.06 1.38
N HIS A 24 -11.23 11.04 0.55
CA HIS A 24 -11.44 11.00 -0.89
C HIS A 24 -10.53 10.01 -1.63
N VAL A 25 -9.37 9.62 -1.06
CA VAL A 25 -8.47 8.62 -1.67
C VAL A 25 -8.63 7.21 -1.10
N GLN A 26 -9.32 7.05 0.03
CA GLN A 26 -9.39 5.74 0.70
C GLN A 26 -9.97 4.65 -0.20
N ASN A 27 -11.05 4.96 -0.94
CA ASN A 27 -11.69 3.99 -1.81
C ASN A 27 -10.76 3.51 -2.93
N TYR A 28 -10.01 4.42 -3.56
CA TYR A 28 -9.03 4.08 -4.60
C TYR A 28 -8.03 3.04 -4.09
N TYR A 29 -7.35 3.32 -2.96
CA TYR A 29 -6.37 2.39 -2.42
C TYR A 29 -6.98 1.09 -1.89
N ARG A 30 -8.20 1.12 -1.33
CA ARG A 30 -8.93 -0.10 -0.95
C ARG A 30 -9.24 -0.99 -2.15
N HIS A 31 -9.51 -0.43 -3.32
CA HIS A 31 -9.69 -1.23 -4.54
C HIS A 31 -8.38 -1.89 -4.98
N HIS A 32 -7.27 -1.15 -4.98
CA HIS A 32 -5.95 -1.70 -5.31
C HIS A 32 -5.50 -2.81 -4.35
N ILE A 33 -5.71 -2.64 -3.04
CA ILE A 33 -5.38 -3.69 -2.05
C ILE A 33 -6.19 -4.97 -2.30
N ARG A 34 -7.42 -4.89 -2.82
CA ARG A 34 -8.20 -6.08 -3.17
C ARG A 34 -7.68 -6.79 -4.42
N GLN A 35 -6.92 -6.10 -5.28
CA GLN A 35 -6.25 -6.71 -6.43
C GLN A 35 -4.99 -7.49 -6.02
N PHE A 36 -4.53 -7.36 -4.77
CA PHE A 36 -3.40 -8.10 -4.19
C PHE A 36 -3.55 -9.63 -4.25
N ASN A 37 -4.75 -10.12 -4.59
CA ASN A 37 -5.01 -11.52 -4.86
C ASN A 37 -4.20 -12.08 -6.06
N SER A 38 -3.59 -11.25 -6.91
CA SER A 38 -2.72 -11.71 -8.00
C SER A 38 -1.47 -12.47 -7.53
N HIS A 39 -1.11 -12.39 -6.26
CA HIS A 39 0.03 -13.11 -5.68
C HIS A 39 -0.36 -14.36 -4.88
N LEU A 40 -1.61 -14.82 -4.97
CA LEU A 40 -2.06 -16.01 -4.23
C LEU A 40 -1.38 -17.30 -4.68
N ASP A 41 -0.94 -17.35 -5.94
CA ASP A 41 -0.24 -18.50 -6.51
C ASP A 41 1.28 -18.47 -6.25
N GLU A 42 1.78 -17.45 -5.55
CA GLU A 42 3.19 -17.38 -5.15
C GLU A 42 3.43 -18.28 -3.94
N GLU A 43 4.30 -19.28 -4.11
CA GLU A 43 4.65 -20.25 -3.07
C GLU A 43 6.06 -20.04 -2.51
N ASP A 44 6.92 -19.25 -3.16
CA ASP A 44 8.27 -18.98 -2.66
C ASP A 44 8.21 -18.07 -1.41
N PRO A 45 8.59 -18.58 -0.21
CA PRO A 45 8.52 -17.80 1.02
C PRO A 45 9.38 -16.54 0.98
N LYS A 46 10.49 -16.55 0.23
CA LYS A 46 11.36 -15.36 0.07
C LYS A 46 10.63 -14.31 -0.75
N ARG A 47 10.04 -14.71 -1.88
CA ARG A 47 9.29 -13.82 -2.77
C ARG A 47 8.07 -13.23 -2.09
N ILE A 48 7.31 -14.04 -1.34
CA ILE A 48 6.21 -13.58 -0.49
C ILE A 48 6.70 -12.51 0.48
N SER A 49 7.79 -12.77 1.20
CA SER A 49 8.35 -11.81 2.17
C SER A 49 8.77 -10.50 1.51
N GLU A 50 9.41 -10.55 0.33
CA GLU A 50 9.81 -9.36 -0.43
C GLU A 50 8.59 -8.53 -0.85
N ILE A 51 7.57 -9.17 -1.43
CA ILE A 51 6.30 -8.53 -1.82
C ILE A 51 5.64 -7.89 -0.60
N MET A 52 5.59 -8.61 0.52
CA MET A 52 4.96 -8.10 1.74
C MET A 52 5.70 -6.89 2.31
N ASN A 53 7.03 -6.93 2.38
CA ASN A 53 7.84 -5.81 2.86
C ASN A 53 7.65 -4.58 1.97
N LYS A 54 7.68 -4.76 0.65
CA LYS A 54 7.47 -3.68 -0.30
C LYS A 54 6.10 -3.02 -0.14
N ALA A 55 5.04 -3.82 0.03
CA ALA A 55 3.69 -3.30 0.23
C ALA A 55 3.56 -2.49 1.52
N VAL A 56 4.26 -2.88 2.60
CA VAL A 56 4.31 -2.11 3.85
C VAL A 56 5.02 -0.78 3.64
N ASP A 57 6.22 -0.80 3.04
CA ASP A 57 7.04 0.39 2.83
C ASP A 57 6.30 1.42 1.95
N ASP A 58 5.64 0.95 0.89
CA ASP A 58 4.87 1.82 0.00
C ASP A 58 3.66 2.46 0.70
N MET A 59 2.98 1.71 1.58
CA MET A 59 1.84 2.24 2.35
C MET A 59 2.31 3.27 3.38
N GLU A 60 3.41 3.02 4.07
CA GLU A 60 3.98 3.98 5.02
C GLU A 60 4.44 5.26 4.32
N TRP A 61 5.10 5.13 3.17
CA TRP A 61 5.46 6.27 2.34
C TRP A 61 4.24 7.06 1.88
N LEU A 62 3.19 6.37 1.43
CA LEU A 62 1.94 6.99 0.99
C LEU A 62 1.28 7.79 2.10
N ILE A 63 1.15 7.23 3.30
CA ILE A 63 0.56 7.93 4.46
C ILE A 63 1.37 9.18 4.77
N ARG A 64 2.70 9.07 4.86
CA ARG A 64 3.57 10.23 5.08
C ARG A 64 3.34 11.29 3.99
N LYS A 65 3.32 10.89 2.72
CA LYS A 65 3.10 11.83 1.62
C LYS A 65 1.74 12.53 1.73
N MET A 66 0.67 11.81 2.04
CA MET A 66 -0.69 12.34 2.08
C MET A 66 -1.01 13.13 3.36
N THR A 67 -0.38 12.80 4.48
CA THR A 67 -0.59 13.50 5.76
C THR A 67 0.25 14.78 5.85
N PHE A 68 1.42 14.84 5.22
CA PHE A 68 2.31 16.01 5.28
C PHE A 68 2.21 16.94 4.05
N GLN A 69 1.39 16.62 3.05
CA GLN A 69 1.13 17.54 1.94
C GLN A 69 -0.09 18.43 2.26
N PRO A 70 0.05 19.78 2.20
CA PRO A 70 -1.10 20.67 2.34
C PRO A 70 -2.10 20.41 1.21
N GLU A 71 -3.39 20.43 1.58
CA GLU A 71 -4.49 20.14 0.67
C GLU A 71 -4.40 21.01 -0.60
N GLY A 72 -4.35 20.38 -1.77
CA GLY A 72 -4.31 21.07 -3.07
C GLY A 72 -3.10 20.79 -3.97
N GLN A 73 -2.11 20.00 -3.55
CA GLN A 73 -0.93 19.66 -4.40
C GLN A 73 -0.79 18.16 -4.74
N PHE A 74 -1.86 17.36 -4.63
CA PHE A 74 -1.81 15.99 -5.13
C PHE A 74 -1.87 15.98 -6.67
N THR A 75 -0.70 15.96 -7.30
CA THR A 75 -0.58 15.54 -8.70
C THR A 75 -0.09 14.10 -8.73
N PRO A 76 -0.80 13.17 -9.38
CA PRO A 76 -0.38 11.75 -9.42
C PRO A 76 0.93 11.51 -10.19
N TYR A 77 1.57 12.56 -10.76
CA TYR A 77 2.70 12.43 -11.69
C TYR A 77 3.96 13.21 -11.30
N SER A 78 4.13 13.63 -10.04
CA SER A 78 5.34 14.33 -9.62
C SER A 78 6.56 13.40 -9.47
N GLY A 79 7.23 13.07 -10.58
CA GLY A 79 8.70 12.97 -10.78
C GLY A 79 9.61 12.06 -9.92
N ARG A 80 9.19 11.54 -8.77
CA ARG A 80 9.86 10.47 -8.01
C ARG A 80 8.79 9.68 -7.27
N GLY A 81 8.45 8.52 -7.82
CA GLY A 81 7.30 7.74 -7.37
C GLY A 81 6.28 7.61 -8.49
N GLN A 82 6.71 7.09 -9.63
CA GLN A 82 5.79 6.36 -10.50
C GLN A 82 5.21 5.24 -9.65
N ILE A 83 4.01 5.47 -9.14
CA ILE A 83 3.14 4.45 -8.59
C ILE A 83 2.55 3.69 -9.79
N HIS A 84 3.41 3.15 -10.65
CA HIS A 84 3.06 2.29 -11.79
C HIS A 84 3.43 0.82 -11.53
N HIS A 85 3.80 0.49 -10.29
CA HIS A 85 3.97 -0.87 -9.81
C HIS A 85 3.49 -0.94 -8.36
N TRP A 86 2.18 -0.92 -8.17
CA TRP A 86 1.62 -1.71 -7.08
C TRP A 86 1.35 -3.08 -7.70
N LEU A 87 2.14 -4.06 -7.25
CA LEU A 87 2.17 -5.47 -7.65
C LEU A 87 2.96 -5.77 -8.92
#